data_AF-A0A8S3GZL3-F1
#
_entry.id   AF-A0A8S3GZL3-F1
#
_cell.length_a   1.000
_cell.length_b   1.000
_cell.length_c   1.000
_cell.angle_alpha   90.00
_cell.angle_beta   90.00
_cell.angle_gamma   90.00
#
_symmetry.space_group_name_H-M   'P 1'
#
loop_
_entity.id
_entity.type
_entity.pdbx_description
1 polymer ?
#
loop_
_entity_poly.entity_id
_entity_poly.type
_entity_poly.pdbx_seq_one_letter_code
_entity_poly.pdbx_strand_id
1 'polypeptide(L)'
;HTISHYVRVPVTKDYTVRDPSGHAIVAEMIPVSESTQRIPGRKSFALNQLVFKTILPALGFSTYYFEIKATENNNNNEKQVLVTHNSECILQNEYLRVEIDCQGNLNKITNLKKKIVVPFSNQGFYWYGSYPGNNSGSEFQASGAYIFRPISSDPEPVSSKRSITCVKGQNFQSAIILFNNWASQEISLYDDAKMVEVEWTVGPIPVYDNIGKEIILRYDTDIQSDSKFYTDANGREVLERIRDYRPTWNYSKVEPVSGNYYPINSRIWIKDSNRQLTVLTGKN
;
A
#
# COMPACT_ATOMS: atom_id res chain seq x y z
N HIS A 1 3.17 9.86 26.06
CA HIS A 1 3.38 10.76 24.91
C HIS A 1 2.10 10.85 24.10
N THR A 2 1.72 12.04 23.66
CA THR A 2 0.62 12.21 22.70
C THR A 2 1.04 11.66 21.33
N ILE A 3 0.09 11.12 20.59
CA ILE A 3 0.28 10.67 19.21
C ILE A 3 -0.62 11.47 18.29
N SER A 4 -0.16 11.78 17.08
CA SER A 4 -1.00 12.32 16.02
C SER A 4 -1.28 11.26 14.98
N HIS A 5 -2.52 11.24 14.47
CA HIS A 5 -2.94 10.30 13.44
C HIS A 5 -3.97 10.95 12.52
N TYR A 6 -3.91 10.67 11.23
CA TYR A 6 -4.92 11.12 10.27
C TYR A 6 -6.06 10.12 10.22
N VAL A 7 -7.29 10.62 10.34
CA VAL A 7 -8.50 9.80 10.28
C VAL A 7 -9.22 10.10 8.97
N ARG A 8 -9.72 9.04 8.31
CA ARG A 8 -10.60 9.12 7.14
C ARG A 8 -12.01 8.65 7.52
N VAL A 9 -13.01 9.51 7.37
CA VAL A 9 -14.41 9.20 7.72
C VAL A 9 -15.31 9.34 6.49
N PRO A 10 -15.98 8.27 6.02
CA PRO A 10 -16.94 8.37 4.92
C PRO A 10 -18.12 9.28 5.29
N VAL A 11 -18.48 10.20 4.41
CA VAL A 11 -19.54 11.18 4.63
C VAL A 11 -20.49 11.32 3.44
N THR A 12 -21.75 11.66 3.73
CA THR A 12 -22.83 11.89 2.74
C THR A 12 -23.22 13.36 2.59
N LYS A 13 -22.64 14.24 3.40
CA LYS A 13 -22.88 15.68 3.44
C LYS A 13 -21.55 16.40 3.72
N ASP A 14 -21.58 17.71 3.62
CA ASP A 14 -20.47 18.56 4.04
C ASP A 14 -20.48 18.76 5.54
N TYR A 15 -19.34 18.53 6.18
CA TYR A 15 -19.18 18.74 7.62
C TYR A 15 -17.99 19.64 7.93
N THR A 16 -18.14 20.42 8.99
CA THR A 16 -17.04 21.01 9.74
C THR A 16 -16.67 20.06 10.88
N VAL A 17 -15.37 19.89 11.13
CA VAL A 17 -14.88 19.08 12.24
C VAL A 17 -14.37 20.01 13.34
N ARG A 18 -14.74 19.74 14.59
CA ARG A 18 -14.23 20.44 15.78
C ARG A 18 -13.41 19.51 16.67
N ASP A 19 -12.36 20.08 17.26
CA ASP A 19 -11.50 19.42 18.23
C ASP A 19 -12.20 19.25 19.60
N PRO A 20 -11.57 18.56 20.58
CA PRO A 20 -12.13 18.40 21.92
C PRO A 20 -12.38 19.70 22.69
N SER A 21 -11.77 20.81 22.28
CA SER A 21 -11.96 22.14 22.85
C SER A 21 -13.04 22.96 22.13
N GLY A 22 -13.67 22.39 21.09
CA GLY A 22 -14.72 23.02 20.30
C GLY A 22 -14.20 23.92 19.16
N HIS A 23 -12.89 23.97 18.90
CA HIS A 23 -12.34 24.76 17.80
C HIS A 23 -12.45 24.01 16.48
N ALA A 24 -12.82 24.71 15.42
CA ALA A 24 -12.83 24.13 14.08
C ALA A 24 -11.40 23.80 13.63
N ILE A 25 -11.22 22.61 13.04
CA ILE A 25 -9.93 22.15 12.51
C ILE A 25 -9.99 21.99 11.00
N VAL A 26 -8.80 21.97 10.38
CA VAL A 26 -8.68 21.69 8.95
C VAL A 26 -9.10 20.24 8.68
N ALA A 27 -10.22 20.09 7.98
CA ALA A 27 -10.74 18.82 7.50
C ALA A 27 -11.02 18.93 6.01
N GLU A 28 -10.54 17.96 5.25
CA GLU A 28 -10.56 17.99 3.80
C GLU A 28 -11.49 16.93 3.27
N MET A 29 -12.37 17.32 2.35
CA MET A 29 -13.24 16.37 1.67
C MET A 29 -12.54 15.84 0.43
N ILE A 30 -12.28 14.54 0.41
CA ILE A 30 -11.72 13.85 -0.76
C ILE A 30 -12.73 12.84 -1.30
N PRO A 31 -12.73 12.56 -2.61
CA PRO A 31 -13.59 11.51 -3.16
C PRO A 31 -13.16 10.14 -2.63
N VAL A 32 -14.14 9.26 -2.40
CA VAL A 32 -13.88 7.83 -2.22
C VAL A 32 -13.52 7.25 -3.58
N SER A 33 -12.42 6.50 -3.67
CA SER A 33 -11.97 5.91 -4.93
C SER A 33 -13.05 5.03 -5.57
N GLU A 34 -13.10 4.98 -6.90
CA GLU A 34 -14.04 4.12 -7.62
C GLU A 34 -13.86 2.64 -7.28
N SER A 35 -12.63 2.20 -7.00
CA SER A 35 -12.36 0.83 -6.59
C SER A 35 -12.98 0.54 -5.22
N THR A 36 -12.85 1.44 -4.25
CA THR A 36 -13.50 1.31 -2.93
C THR A 36 -15.03 1.36 -3.05
N GLN A 37 -15.57 2.18 -3.94
CA GLN A 37 -17.02 2.22 -4.18
C GLN A 37 -17.56 0.90 -4.76
N ARG A 38 -16.75 0.17 -5.55
CA ARG A 38 -17.11 -1.10 -6.19
C ARG A 38 -16.90 -2.34 -5.31
N ILE A 39 -16.37 -2.21 -4.10
CA ILE A 39 -16.15 -3.35 -3.20
C ILE A 39 -17.48 -4.09 -2.96
N PRO A 40 -17.56 -5.40 -3.29
CA PRO A 40 -18.76 -6.19 -3.03
C PRO A 40 -19.17 -6.15 -1.56
N GLY A 41 -20.46 -5.98 -1.29
CA GLY A 41 -20.99 -5.92 0.08
C GLY A 41 -20.91 -4.55 0.76
N ARG A 42 -20.38 -3.52 0.07
CA ARG A 42 -20.43 -2.13 0.56
C ARG A 42 -21.88 -1.66 0.71
N LYS A 43 -22.25 -1.23 1.93
CA LYS A 43 -23.58 -0.71 2.28
C LYS A 43 -23.65 0.82 2.46
N SER A 44 -22.54 1.53 2.23
CA SER A 44 -22.45 2.98 2.41
C SER A 44 -22.79 3.74 1.12
N PHE A 45 -23.54 4.84 1.23
CA PHE A 45 -23.81 5.78 0.13
C PHE A 45 -22.82 6.95 0.07
N ALA A 46 -21.82 6.99 0.96
CA ALA A 46 -20.84 8.06 1.00
C ALA A 46 -20.01 8.09 -0.30
N LEU A 47 -20.02 9.20 -1.03
CA LEU A 47 -19.16 9.38 -2.21
C LEU A 47 -17.86 10.10 -1.86
N ASN A 48 -17.82 10.72 -0.68
CA ASN A 48 -16.69 11.46 -0.16
C ASN A 48 -16.29 10.92 1.21
N GLN A 49 -15.08 11.25 1.62
CA GLN A 49 -14.57 11.03 2.96
C GLN A 49 -13.87 12.29 3.46
N LEU A 50 -14.01 12.57 4.75
CA LEU A 50 -13.28 13.64 5.42
C LEU A 50 -11.95 13.10 5.94
N VAL A 51 -10.89 13.83 5.65
CA VAL A 51 -9.55 13.57 6.15
C VAL A 51 -9.12 14.71 7.05
N PHE A 52 -8.77 14.39 8.30
CA PHE A 52 -8.31 15.38 9.27
C PHE A 52 -7.33 14.75 10.26
N LYS A 53 -6.48 15.60 10.83
CA LYS A 53 -5.49 15.19 11.83
C LYS A 53 -6.12 15.16 13.21
N THR A 54 -5.91 14.07 13.92
CA THR A 54 -6.29 13.88 15.32
C THR A 54 -5.06 13.85 16.22
N ILE A 55 -5.26 14.19 17.50
CA ILE A 55 -4.26 14.12 18.56
C ILE A 55 -4.87 13.30 19.70
N LEU A 56 -4.20 12.22 20.08
CA LEU A 56 -4.64 11.30 21.12
C LEU A 56 -3.66 11.32 22.30
N PRO A 57 -4.14 11.37 23.56
CA PRO A 57 -3.29 11.15 24.72
C PRO A 57 -2.85 9.69 24.80
N ALA A 58 -1.73 9.43 25.49
CA ALA A 58 -1.29 8.06 25.77
C ALA A 58 -2.35 7.33 26.61
N LEU A 59 -2.73 6.12 26.18
CA LEU A 59 -3.70 5.27 26.87
C LEU A 59 -5.05 5.96 27.14
N GLY A 60 -5.50 6.83 26.23
CA GLY A 60 -6.76 7.55 26.38
C GLY A 60 -7.50 7.78 25.06
N PHE A 61 -8.50 8.65 25.11
CA PHE A 61 -9.35 9.01 23.97
C PHE A 61 -9.46 10.53 23.82
N SER A 62 -9.80 10.96 22.61
CA SER A 62 -10.16 12.35 22.28
C SER A 62 -11.47 12.35 21.52
N THR A 63 -12.38 13.27 21.82
CA THR A 63 -13.68 13.38 21.14
C THR A 63 -13.65 14.50 20.13
N TYR A 64 -14.00 14.20 18.89
CA TYR A 64 -14.16 15.17 17.80
C TYR A 64 -15.63 15.27 17.41
N TYR A 65 -16.08 16.47 17.05
CA TYR A 65 -17.48 16.75 16.74
C TYR A 65 -17.65 17.09 15.27
N PHE A 66 -18.69 16.54 14.64
CA PHE A 66 -19.03 16.77 13.24
C PHE A 66 -20.30 17.62 13.16
N GLU A 67 -20.22 18.77 12.51
CA GLU A 67 -21.33 19.70 12.31
C GLU A 67 -21.63 19.82 10.82
N ILE A 68 -22.89 19.64 10.41
CA ILE A 68 -23.28 19.82 9.01
C ILE A 68 -23.03 21.28 8.63
N LYS A 69 -22.24 21.52 7.57
CA LYS A 69 -22.07 22.88 7.03
C LYS A 69 -23.42 23.35 6.50
N ALA A 70 -23.88 24.51 6.97
CA ALA A 70 -25.02 25.17 6.35
C ALA A 70 -24.64 25.53 4.90
N THR A 71 -25.56 25.29 3.95
CA THR A 71 -25.46 25.81 2.58
C THR A 71 -25.57 27.33 2.61
N GLU A 72 -24.49 28.00 2.97
CA GLU A 72 -24.35 29.44 2.77
C GLU A 72 -23.58 29.67 1.47
N ASN A 73 -24.11 30.58 0.63
CA ASN A 73 -23.49 31.09 -0.59
C ASN A 73 -22.25 31.96 -0.27
N ASN A 74 -21.31 31.44 0.50
CA ASN A 74 -20.07 32.12 0.82
C ASN A 74 -18.93 31.50 0.00
N ASN A 75 -18.43 32.32 -0.93
CA ASN A 75 -17.16 32.16 -1.64
C ASN A 75 -15.99 32.11 -0.63
N ASN A 76 -15.90 31.04 0.14
CA ASN A 76 -14.76 30.82 1.00
C ASN A 76 -13.63 30.27 0.13
N ASN A 77 -12.47 30.91 0.22
CA ASN A 77 -11.18 30.46 -0.31
C ASN A 77 -10.70 29.17 0.39
N GLU A 78 -11.57 28.17 0.56
CA GLU A 78 -11.14 26.83 0.92
C GLU A 78 -10.31 26.31 -0.26
N LYS A 79 -9.04 25.99 0.00
CA LYS A 79 -8.19 25.35 -1.01
C LYS A 79 -8.87 24.07 -1.44
N GLN A 80 -9.40 24.07 -2.65
CA GLN A 80 -10.07 22.90 -3.20
C GLN A 80 -9.07 21.78 -3.39
N VAL A 81 -9.51 20.57 -3.07
CA VAL A 81 -8.76 19.34 -3.38
C VAL A 81 -8.62 19.26 -4.89
N LEU A 82 -7.37 19.25 -5.36
CA LEU A 82 -7.07 19.10 -6.77
C LEU A 82 -7.12 17.61 -7.12
N VAL A 83 -7.93 17.25 -8.11
CA VAL A 83 -8.00 15.89 -8.66
C VAL A 83 -7.58 15.93 -10.12
N THR A 84 -6.57 15.13 -10.49
CA THR A 84 -6.12 14.99 -11.88
C THR A 84 -6.10 13.52 -12.28
N HIS A 85 -6.31 13.25 -13.56
CA HIS A 85 -6.34 11.89 -14.12
C HIS A 85 -5.23 11.72 -15.15
N ASN A 86 -4.62 10.55 -15.20
CA ASN A 86 -3.60 10.15 -16.19
C ASN A 86 -2.49 11.20 -16.38
N SER A 87 -2.05 11.79 -15.27
CA SER A 87 -0.99 12.80 -15.22
C SER A 87 0.05 12.37 -14.17
N GLU A 88 1.25 12.92 -14.28
CA GLU A 88 2.29 12.70 -13.29
C GLU A 88 1.79 13.12 -11.90
N CYS A 89 1.98 12.24 -10.91
CA CYS A 89 1.55 12.47 -9.54
C CYS A 89 2.77 12.52 -8.62
N ILE A 90 3.13 13.74 -8.23
CA ILE A 90 4.21 14.00 -7.26
C ILE A 90 3.57 14.27 -5.90
N LEU A 91 3.77 13.37 -4.95
CA LEU A 91 3.37 13.53 -3.55
C LEU A 91 4.57 14.05 -2.77
N GLN A 92 4.42 15.13 -2.00
CA GLN A 92 5.56 15.69 -1.27
C GLN A 92 5.14 16.33 0.05
N ASN A 93 5.91 16.06 1.10
CA ASN A 93 5.82 16.73 2.38
C ASN A 93 7.21 17.20 2.87
N GLU A 94 7.36 17.52 4.16
CA GLU A 94 8.64 17.97 4.73
C GLU A 94 9.76 16.91 4.67
N TYR A 95 9.40 15.62 4.65
CA TYR A 95 10.31 14.48 4.83
C TYR A 95 10.53 13.67 3.56
N LEU A 96 9.49 13.53 2.74
CA LEU A 96 9.44 12.60 1.63
C LEU A 96 8.92 13.27 0.35
N ARG A 97 9.45 12.80 -0.78
CA ARG A 97 8.94 13.06 -2.13
C ARG A 97 8.76 11.74 -2.86
N VAL A 98 7.56 11.48 -3.36
CA VAL A 98 7.16 10.28 -4.11
C VAL A 98 6.80 10.70 -5.51
N GLU A 99 7.45 10.11 -6.51
CA GLU A 99 7.25 10.44 -7.92
C GLU A 99 6.65 9.26 -8.65
N ILE A 100 5.46 9.46 -9.23
CA ILE A 100 4.69 8.45 -9.96
C ILE A 100 4.36 9.03 -11.33
N ASP A 101 4.66 8.30 -12.40
CA ASP A 101 4.42 8.76 -13.77
C ASP A 101 2.92 8.76 -14.15
N CYS A 102 2.61 9.27 -15.34
CA CYS A 102 1.24 9.30 -15.86
C CYS A 102 0.68 7.92 -16.22
N GLN A 103 1.52 6.88 -16.25
CA GLN A 103 1.14 5.48 -16.42
C GLN A 103 0.90 4.78 -15.07
N GLY A 104 1.11 5.44 -13.94
CA GLY A 104 0.94 4.85 -12.61
C GLY A 104 2.11 3.94 -12.19
N ASN A 105 3.31 4.16 -12.70
CA ASN A 105 4.53 3.52 -12.20
C ASN A 105 5.18 4.37 -11.12
N LEU A 106 5.48 3.76 -9.98
CA LEU A 106 6.33 4.38 -8.96
C LEU A 106 7.76 4.47 -9.50
N ASN A 107 8.28 5.68 -9.69
CA ASN A 107 9.62 5.91 -10.25
C ASN A 107 10.68 6.01 -9.16
N LYS A 108 10.43 6.79 -8.10
CA LYS A 108 11.35 6.94 -6.97
C LYS A 108 10.69 7.49 -5.73
N ILE A 109 11.29 7.17 -4.59
CA ILE A 109 11.02 7.79 -3.30
C ILE A 109 12.30 8.48 -2.82
N THR A 110 12.18 9.75 -2.44
CA THR A 110 13.29 10.55 -1.92
C THR A 110 13.03 10.93 -0.48
N ASN A 111 13.96 10.62 0.42
CA ASN A 111 14.02 11.20 1.75
C ASN A 111 14.71 12.57 1.67
N LEU A 112 13.94 13.64 1.81
CA LEU A 112 14.40 15.02 1.63
C LEU A 112 15.39 15.46 2.71
N LYS A 113 15.21 14.99 3.95
CA LYS A 113 16.09 15.35 5.08
C LYS A 113 17.46 14.67 4.98
N LYS A 114 17.47 13.39 4.62
CA LYS A 114 18.69 12.58 4.48
C LYS A 114 19.31 12.62 3.09
N LYS A 115 18.62 13.23 2.11
CA LYS A 115 19.00 13.25 0.69
C LYS A 115 19.23 11.84 0.12
N ILE A 116 18.45 10.86 0.59
CA ILE A 116 18.50 9.48 0.11
C ILE A 116 17.46 9.32 -0.99
N VAL A 117 17.87 8.79 -2.15
CA VAL A 117 16.97 8.49 -3.28
C VAL A 117 16.95 6.99 -3.50
N VAL A 118 15.75 6.41 -3.58
CA VAL A 118 15.52 5.01 -3.94
C VAL A 118 14.72 5.01 -5.24
N PRO A 119 15.36 4.76 -6.40
CA PRO A 119 14.65 4.54 -7.65
C PRO A 119 14.00 3.16 -7.68
N PHE A 120 12.90 3.05 -8.40
CA PHE A 120 12.19 1.82 -8.66
C PHE A 120 12.18 1.61 -10.18
N SER A 121 12.65 0.44 -10.62
CA SER A 121 12.52 0.04 -12.02
C SER A 121 11.12 -0.50 -12.31
N ASN A 122 10.45 -1.00 -11.28
CA ASN A 122 9.11 -1.52 -11.37
C ASN A 122 8.46 -1.62 -9.98
N GLN A 123 7.15 -1.38 -9.93
CA GLN A 123 6.32 -1.66 -8.79
C GLN A 123 4.93 -2.06 -9.31
N GLY A 124 4.36 -3.15 -8.79
CA GLY A 124 3.03 -3.56 -9.21
C GLY A 124 2.59 -4.93 -8.74
N PHE A 125 1.37 -5.29 -9.13
CA PHE A 125 0.80 -6.61 -8.86
C PHE A 125 1.21 -7.63 -9.92
N TYR A 126 1.61 -8.80 -9.44
CA TYR A 126 1.93 -9.98 -10.23
C TYR A 126 1.20 -11.18 -9.66
N TRP A 127 1.20 -12.30 -10.36
CA TRP A 127 0.66 -13.55 -9.85
C TRP A 127 1.48 -14.75 -10.29
N TYR A 128 1.58 -15.73 -9.40
CA TYR A 128 2.04 -17.07 -9.72
C TYR A 128 0.85 -17.98 -10.01
N GLY A 129 0.95 -18.78 -11.06
CA GLY A 129 -0.01 -19.85 -11.31
C GLY A 129 0.21 -21.00 -10.34
N SER A 130 -0.85 -21.46 -9.68
CA SER A 130 -0.82 -22.59 -8.74
C SER A 130 -0.65 -23.92 -9.48
N TYR A 131 0.31 -24.74 -9.07
CA TYR A 131 0.54 -26.05 -9.70
C TYR A 131 -0.67 -27.00 -9.53
N PRO A 132 -1.27 -27.51 -10.63
CA PRO A 132 -2.48 -28.34 -10.59
C PRO A 132 -2.13 -29.81 -10.33
N GLY A 133 -1.63 -30.10 -9.13
CA GLY A 133 -1.33 -31.46 -8.68
C GLY A 133 -2.57 -32.22 -8.18
N ASN A 134 -2.46 -33.54 -8.05
CA ASN A 134 -3.50 -34.40 -7.44
C ASN A 134 -3.09 -34.95 -6.07
N ASN A 135 -1.90 -34.60 -5.58
CA ASN A 135 -1.32 -35.06 -4.32
C ASN A 135 -1.11 -36.59 -4.20
N SER A 136 -1.03 -37.33 -5.31
CA SER A 136 -0.76 -38.78 -5.28
C SER A 136 0.69 -39.14 -4.98
N GLY A 137 1.59 -38.16 -5.01
CA GLY A 137 3.04 -38.29 -4.80
C GLY A 137 3.70 -36.91 -4.76
N SER A 138 4.99 -36.86 -4.41
CA SER A 138 5.73 -35.60 -4.27
C SER A 138 5.82 -34.82 -5.59
N GLU A 139 5.98 -35.52 -6.71
CA GLU A 139 6.01 -34.95 -8.05
C GLU A 139 4.65 -34.35 -8.45
N PHE A 140 3.55 -34.90 -7.93
CA PHE A 140 2.17 -34.44 -8.17
C PHE A 140 1.60 -33.57 -7.03
N GLN A 141 2.46 -33.04 -6.15
CA GLN A 141 2.06 -32.14 -5.08
C GLN A 141 1.37 -30.88 -5.65
N ALA A 142 0.12 -30.63 -5.28
CA ALA A 142 -0.59 -29.41 -5.68
C ALA A 142 -0.13 -28.20 -4.86
N SER A 143 -0.28 -26.99 -5.41
CA SER A 143 -0.35 -25.79 -4.57
C SER A 143 -1.67 -25.77 -3.80
N GLY A 144 -1.70 -25.17 -2.62
CA GLY A 144 -2.91 -25.12 -1.78
C GLY A 144 -2.71 -24.33 -0.50
N ALA A 145 -3.61 -24.50 0.47
CA ALA A 145 -3.64 -23.70 1.70
C ALA A 145 -2.33 -23.72 2.52
N TYR A 146 -1.52 -24.78 2.39
CA TYR A 146 -0.27 -24.96 3.15
C TYR A 146 0.98 -24.89 2.27
N ILE A 147 0.87 -25.28 1.00
CA ILE A 147 2.01 -25.48 0.11
C ILE A 147 1.88 -24.46 -1.01
N PHE A 148 2.86 -23.56 -1.09
CA PHE A 148 3.05 -22.73 -2.25
C PHE A 148 3.92 -23.48 -3.27
N ARG A 149 3.32 -23.89 -4.40
CA ARG A 149 4.03 -24.50 -5.52
C ARG A 149 3.66 -23.80 -6.82
N PRO A 150 4.45 -22.81 -7.27
CA PRO A 150 4.16 -22.11 -8.50
C PRO A 150 4.50 -22.97 -9.73
N ILE A 151 3.73 -22.84 -10.81
CA ILE A 151 3.99 -23.50 -12.10
C ILE A 151 5.29 -22.99 -12.74
N SER A 152 5.58 -21.70 -12.57
CA SER A 152 6.72 -21.00 -13.16
C SER A 152 7.49 -20.23 -12.10
N SER A 153 8.79 -20.04 -12.32
CA SER A 153 9.63 -19.18 -11.47
C SER A 153 9.37 -17.69 -11.68
N ASP A 154 8.91 -17.33 -12.86
CA ASP A 154 8.57 -15.95 -13.23
C ASP A 154 7.07 -15.75 -13.11
N PRO A 155 6.59 -14.76 -12.33
CA PRO A 155 5.18 -14.48 -12.24
C PRO A 155 4.73 -13.54 -13.35
N GLU A 156 3.44 -13.64 -13.68
CA GLU A 156 2.79 -12.85 -14.71
C GLU A 156 2.28 -11.52 -14.12
N PRO A 157 2.37 -10.40 -14.85
CA PRO A 157 1.79 -9.14 -14.39
C PRO A 157 0.26 -9.27 -14.32
N VAL A 158 -0.35 -8.72 -13.26
CA VAL A 158 -1.82 -8.68 -13.12
C VAL A 158 -2.47 -7.80 -14.19
N SER A 159 -1.75 -6.78 -14.66
CA SER A 159 -2.15 -5.97 -15.80
C SER A 159 -0.94 -5.30 -16.42
N SER A 160 -0.94 -5.20 -17.75
CA SER A 160 0.02 -4.41 -18.54
C SER A 160 -0.41 -2.94 -18.71
N LYS A 161 -1.68 -2.62 -18.42
CA LYS A 161 -2.23 -1.27 -18.52
C LYS A 161 -2.73 -0.81 -17.16
N ARG A 162 -2.53 0.46 -16.85
CA ARG A 162 -2.98 1.07 -15.60
C ARG A 162 -3.54 2.46 -15.90
N SER A 163 -4.35 2.96 -14.99
CA SER A 163 -4.72 4.37 -14.93
C SER A 163 -4.40 4.93 -13.55
N ILE A 164 -4.19 6.24 -13.48
CA ILE A 164 -3.86 6.94 -12.25
C ILE A 164 -4.81 8.12 -12.04
N THR A 165 -5.25 8.29 -10.79
CA THR A 165 -5.92 9.49 -10.30
C THR A 165 -5.09 10.06 -9.16
N CYS A 166 -4.64 11.30 -9.31
CA CYS A 166 -3.89 12.03 -8.29
C CYS A 166 -4.85 12.92 -7.51
N VAL A 167 -4.84 12.83 -6.18
CA VAL A 167 -5.65 13.63 -5.27
C VAL A 167 -4.71 14.45 -4.40
N LYS A 168 -4.81 15.78 -4.43
CA LYS A 168 -3.99 16.69 -3.63
C LYS A 168 -4.85 17.62 -2.81
N GLY A 169 -4.93 17.34 -1.51
CA GLY A 169 -5.37 18.28 -0.49
C GLY A 169 -4.20 19.05 0.11
N GLN A 170 -4.53 19.88 1.08
CA GLN A 170 -3.65 20.67 1.93
C GLN A 170 -2.79 19.80 2.85
N ASN A 171 -3.37 18.80 3.52
CA ASN A 171 -2.67 17.96 4.51
C ASN A 171 -2.55 16.49 4.09
N PHE A 172 -3.12 16.15 2.94
CA PHE A 172 -3.22 14.80 2.41
C PHE A 172 -3.00 14.78 0.90
N GLN A 173 -2.18 13.86 0.42
CA GLN A 173 -1.97 13.63 -1.00
C GLN A 173 -2.00 12.13 -1.28
N SER A 174 -2.63 11.71 -2.38
CA SER A 174 -2.56 10.31 -2.82
C SER A 174 -2.58 10.13 -4.32
N ALA A 175 -2.04 8.98 -4.73
CA ALA A 175 -2.10 8.44 -6.08
C ALA A 175 -2.88 7.13 -6.05
N ILE A 176 -4.05 7.12 -6.69
CA ILE A 176 -4.89 5.94 -6.83
C ILE A 176 -4.58 5.31 -8.19
N ILE A 177 -4.03 4.11 -8.18
CA ILE A 177 -3.62 3.34 -9.36
C ILE A 177 -4.61 2.19 -9.55
N LEU A 178 -5.28 2.16 -10.70
CA LEU A 178 -6.16 1.07 -11.10
C LEU A 178 -5.42 0.17 -12.08
N PHE A 179 -5.21 -1.10 -11.71
CA PHE A 179 -4.56 -2.09 -12.58
C PHE A 179 -5.58 -2.75 -13.50
N ASN A 180 -6.73 -3.14 -12.95
CA ASN A 180 -7.87 -3.69 -13.68
C ASN A 180 -9.14 -3.59 -12.81
N ASN A 181 -10.23 -4.25 -13.20
CA ASN A 181 -11.50 -4.19 -12.48
C ASN A 181 -11.51 -4.87 -11.10
N TRP A 182 -10.50 -5.67 -10.74
CA TRP A 182 -10.40 -6.39 -9.47
C TRP A 182 -9.11 -6.08 -8.68
N ALA A 183 -8.21 -5.24 -9.21
CA ALA A 183 -6.96 -4.87 -8.53
C ALA A 183 -6.68 -3.36 -8.62
N SER A 184 -6.49 -2.74 -7.45
CA SER A 184 -6.14 -1.32 -7.31
C SER A 184 -5.22 -1.07 -6.11
N GLN A 185 -4.54 0.06 -6.12
CA GLN A 185 -3.64 0.51 -5.06
C GLN A 185 -3.82 2.00 -4.82
N GLU A 186 -3.70 2.46 -3.57
CA GLU A 186 -3.58 3.87 -3.23
C GLU A 186 -2.25 4.10 -2.50
N ILE A 187 -1.41 4.96 -3.08
CA ILE A 187 -0.15 5.41 -2.48
C ILE A 187 -0.44 6.79 -1.86
N SER A 188 -0.34 6.89 -0.53
CA SER A 188 -0.75 8.07 0.23
C SER A 188 0.42 8.68 1.02
N LEU A 189 0.44 10.00 1.13
CA LEU A 189 1.38 10.77 1.94
C LEU A 189 0.65 11.89 2.70
N TYR A 190 0.74 11.86 4.02
CA TYR A 190 0.25 12.95 4.89
C TYR A 190 1.36 13.94 5.19
N ASP A 191 1.01 15.18 5.52
CA ASP A 191 1.94 16.31 5.65
C ASP A 191 3.09 16.11 6.66
N ASP A 192 2.89 15.39 7.76
CA ASP A 192 3.93 15.14 8.76
C ASP A 192 4.45 13.70 8.78
N ALA A 193 4.01 12.87 7.82
CA ALA A 193 4.36 11.46 7.77
C ALA A 193 5.81 11.26 7.31
N LYS A 194 6.52 10.36 7.98
CA LYS A 194 7.89 9.92 7.60
C LYS A 194 7.89 8.61 6.83
N MET A 195 6.71 8.14 6.44
CA MET A 195 6.49 6.93 5.66
C MET A 195 5.39 7.18 4.64
N VAL A 196 5.42 6.41 3.56
CA VAL A 196 4.37 6.37 2.54
C VAL A 196 3.41 5.25 2.93
N GLU A 197 2.12 5.53 2.95
CA GLU A 197 1.10 4.51 3.14
C GLU A 197 0.71 3.91 1.80
N VAL A 198 0.59 2.58 1.77
CA VAL A 198 0.21 1.84 0.57
C VAL A 198 -0.97 0.95 0.92
N GLU A 199 -2.15 1.35 0.51
CA GLU A 199 -3.37 0.55 0.59
C GLU A 199 -3.60 -0.17 -0.74
N TRP A 200 -4.17 -1.37 -0.69
CA TRP A 200 -4.54 -2.10 -1.90
C TRP A 200 -5.85 -2.85 -1.74
N THR A 201 -6.54 -3.02 -2.86
CA THR A 201 -7.75 -3.83 -2.97
C THR A 201 -7.53 -4.83 -4.08
N VAL A 202 -7.58 -6.12 -3.74
CA VAL A 202 -7.45 -7.24 -4.68
C VAL A 202 -8.64 -8.18 -4.47
N GLY A 203 -9.42 -8.39 -5.52
CA GLY A 203 -10.49 -9.37 -5.56
C GLY A 203 -11.77 -8.88 -6.23
N PRO A 204 -12.67 -9.82 -6.60
CA PRO A 204 -12.48 -11.27 -6.59
C PRO A 204 -11.42 -11.72 -7.61
N ILE A 205 -10.54 -12.65 -7.23
CA ILE A 205 -9.46 -13.13 -8.09
C ILE A 205 -10.06 -14.00 -9.21
N PRO A 206 -9.81 -13.70 -10.49
CA PRO A 206 -10.41 -14.43 -11.60
C PRO A 206 -9.80 -15.83 -11.72
N VAL A 207 -10.65 -16.87 -11.67
CA VAL A 207 -10.26 -18.28 -11.78
C VAL A 207 -11.12 -19.06 -12.79
N TYR A 208 -11.87 -18.36 -13.64
CA TYR A 208 -12.72 -18.96 -14.68
C TYR A 208 -11.93 -19.68 -15.79
N ASP A 209 -10.62 -19.43 -15.86
CA ASP A 209 -9.66 -20.13 -16.71
C ASP A 209 -9.14 -21.44 -16.08
N ASN A 210 -9.67 -21.83 -14.90
CA ASN A 210 -9.24 -22.98 -14.11
C ASN A 210 -7.79 -22.90 -13.62
N ILE A 211 -7.21 -21.69 -13.55
CA ILE A 211 -5.86 -21.47 -13.01
C ILE A 211 -5.97 -20.74 -11.68
N GLY A 212 -5.56 -21.40 -10.59
CA GLY A 212 -5.36 -20.76 -9.30
C GLY A 212 -4.27 -19.69 -9.40
N LYS A 213 -4.52 -18.50 -8.82
CA LYS A 213 -3.61 -17.35 -8.92
C LYS A 213 -3.22 -16.86 -7.54
N GLU A 214 -1.92 -16.79 -7.31
CA GLU A 214 -1.33 -16.35 -6.05
C GLU A 214 -0.74 -14.95 -6.26
N ILE A 215 -1.50 -13.93 -5.86
CA ILE A 215 -1.21 -12.52 -6.15
C ILE A 215 -0.10 -12.01 -5.23
N ILE A 216 0.87 -11.29 -5.79
CA ILE A 216 1.97 -10.65 -5.07
C ILE A 216 2.04 -9.17 -5.39
N LEU A 217 2.53 -8.38 -4.45
CA LEU A 217 2.95 -7.00 -4.66
C LEU A 217 4.48 -6.96 -4.72
N ARG A 218 5.04 -6.54 -5.85
CA ARG A 218 6.48 -6.52 -6.10
C ARG A 218 7.02 -5.09 -6.13
N TYR A 219 8.20 -4.90 -5.55
CA TYR A 219 8.99 -3.67 -5.60
C TYR A 219 10.39 -4.01 -6.12
N ASP A 220 10.73 -3.51 -7.30
CA ASP A 220 12.04 -3.68 -7.91
C ASP A 220 12.82 -2.38 -7.81
N THR A 221 14.02 -2.43 -7.22
CA THR A 221 14.88 -1.27 -6.97
C THR A 221 16.34 -1.63 -7.26
N ASP A 222 17.20 -0.62 -7.34
CA ASP A 222 18.63 -0.76 -7.61
C ASP A 222 19.49 -1.00 -6.35
N ILE A 223 18.86 -1.24 -5.20
CA ILE A 223 19.56 -1.58 -3.95
C ILE A 223 20.31 -2.90 -4.13
N GLN A 224 21.63 -2.83 -3.99
CA GLN A 224 22.52 -4.00 -4.07
C GLN A 224 22.50 -4.76 -2.74
N SER A 225 21.52 -5.65 -2.59
CA SER A 225 21.31 -6.37 -1.33
C SER A 225 22.16 -7.62 -1.15
N ASP A 226 22.98 -7.99 -2.13
CA ASP A 226 23.82 -9.20 -2.13
C ASP A 226 23.04 -10.49 -1.81
N SER A 227 21.84 -10.61 -2.38
CA SER A 227 20.89 -11.72 -2.11
C SER A 227 20.40 -11.80 -0.65
N LYS A 228 20.69 -10.80 0.17
CA LYS A 228 20.24 -10.70 1.57
C LYS A 228 18.96 -9.92 1.68
N PHE A 229 18.11 -10.35 2.60
CA PHE A 229 16.93 -9.65 3.04
C PHE A 229 16.66 -10.00 4.51
N TYR A 230 15.81 -9.23 5.16
CA TYR A 230 15.60 -9.34 6.60
C TYR A 230 14.12 -9.39 6.88
N THR A 231 13.67 -10.37 7.65
CA THR A 231 12.27 -10.53 8.04
C THR A 231 12.17 -10.61 9.55
N ASP A 232 11.05 -10.18 10.11
CA ASP A 232 10.80 -10.42 11.54
C ASP A 232 10.48 -11.89 11.85
N ALA A 233 10.61 -12.24 13.12
CA ALA A 233 10.06 -13.43 13.74
C ALA A 233 9.00 -13.00 14.76
N ASN A 234 7.73 -13.26 14.45
CA ASN A 234 6.57 -12.95 15.28
C ASN A 234 6.52 -11.46 15.71
N GLY A 235 6.93 -10.54 14.83
CA GLY A 235 6.95 -9.10 15.09
C GLY A 235 8.03 -8.62 16.06
N ARG A 236 8.96 -9.49 16.49
CA ARG A 236 9.99 -9.18 17.50
C ARG A 236 11.39 -9.15 16.89
N GLU A 237 12.07 -10.28 16.91
CA GLU A 237 13.44 -10.43 16.44
C GLU A 237 13.50 -10.31 14.92
N VAL A 238 14.68 -9.98 14.41
CA VAL A 238 14.94 -9.84 12.98
C VAL A 238 15.95 -10.89 12.59
N LEU A 239 15.63 -11.63 11.54
CA LEU A 239 16.50 -12.67 11.00
C LEU A 239 17.02 -12.26 9.62
N GLU A 240 18.33 -12.38 9.41
CA GLU A 240 18.93 -12.30 8.08
C GLU A 240 18.59 -13.56 7.29
N ARG A 241 18.13 -13.36 6.06
CA ARG A 241 17.82 -14.40 5.07
C ARG A 241 18.71 -14.20 3.86
N ILE A 242 19.22 -15.30 3.32
CA ILE A 242 20.02 -15.32 2.09
C ILE A 242 19.25 -16.19 1.10
N ARG A 243 18.95 -15.64 -0.07
CA ARG A 243 18.26 -16.38 -1.15
C ARG A 243 19.05 -17.64 -1.51
N ASP A 244 18.35 -18.77 -1.66
CA ASP A 244 18.89 -20.08 -2.01
C ASP A 244 19.95 -20.63 -1.03
N TYR A 245 19.88 -20.24 0.25
CA TYR A 245 20.84 -20.68 1.27
C TYR A 245 20.19 -21.16 2.56
N ARG A 246 20.83 -22.12 3.24
CA ARG A 246 20.47 -22.60 4.58
C ARG A 246 21.72 -22.73 5.45
N PRO A 247 21.71 -22.24 6.70
CA PRO A 247 22.90 -22.25 7.54
C PRO A 247 23.25 -23.62 8.12
N THR A 248 22.29 -24.55 8.19
CA THR A 248 22.43 -25.81 8.94
C THR A 248 22.52 -27.06 8.06
N TRP A 249 22.31 -26.96 6.74
CA TRP A 249 22.49 -28.07 5.81
C TRP A 249 22.79 -27.57 4.39
N ASN A 250 23.33 -28.45 3.54
CA ASN A 250 23.55 -28.15 2.12
C ASN A 250 22.20 -28.07 1.39
N TYR A 251 21.82 -26.89 0.91
CA TYR A 251 20.52 -26.64 0.31
C TYR A 251 20.49 -27.00 -1.19
N SER A 252 19.69 -28.00 -1.54
CA SER A 252 19.37 -28.31 -2.94
C SER A 252 18.18 -27.45 -3.41
N LYS A 253 18.39 -26.66 -4.45
CA LYS A 253 17.37 -25.77 -5.03
C LYS A 253 16.37 -26.56 -5.87
N VAL A 254 15.39 -27.18 -5.20
CA VAL A 254 14.29 -27.92 -5.87
C VAL A 254 13.15 -26.98 -6.26
N GLU A 255 12.75 -26.09 -5.35
CA GLU A 255 11.70 -25.10 -5.58
C GLU A 255 12.30 -23.67 -5.46
N PRO A 256 12.64 -23.02 -6.58
CA PRO A 256 13.46 -21.80 -6.60
C PRO A 256 12.74 -20.56 -6.07
N VAL A 257 11.41 -20.55 -6.10
CA VAL A 257 10.58 -19.44 -5.61
C VAL A 257 10.12 -19.72 -4.19
N SER A 258 9.31 -20.76 -3.99
CA SER A 258 8.66 -21.02 -2.69
C SER A 258 9.66 -21.34 -1.58
N GLY A 259 10.80 -21.94 -1.91
CA GLY A 259 11.92 -22.14 -0.97
C GLY A 259 12.52 -20.84 -0.41
N ASN A 260 12.17 -19.67 -0.95
CA ASN A 260 12.65 -18.36 -0.50
C ASN A 260 11.54 -17.49 0.11
N TYR A 261 10.32 -18.00 0.27
CA TYR A 261 9.25 -17.31 0.97
C TYR A 261 9.37 -17.52 2.49
N TYR A 262 9.18 -16.44 3.24
CA TYR A 262 9.22 -16.43 4.70
C TYR A 262 8.02 -15.64 5.24
N PRO A 263 7.50 -15.99 6.44
CA PRO A 263 6.49 -15.19 7.11
C PRO A 263 6.98 -13.75 7.41
N ILE A 264 6.10 -12.76 7.25
CA ILE A 264 6.39 -11.34 7.48
C ILE A 264 5.29 -10.73 8.37
N ASN A 265 5.41 -10.82 9.70
CA ASN A 265 4.34 -10.36 10.61
C ASN A 265 4.26 -8.85 10.75
N SER A 266 5.37 -8.15 10.53
CA SER A 266 5.44 -6.71 10.74
C SER A 266 6.31 -6.00 9.72
N ARG A 267 7.41 -6.62 9.27
CA ARG A 267 8.41 -5.91 8.47
C ARG A 267 9.31 -6.84 7.66
N ILE A 268 9.63 -6.38 6.47
CA ILE A 268 10.69 -6.92 5.61
C ILE A 268 11.54 -5.76 5.08
N TRP A 269 12.84 -5.97 4.89
CA TRP A 269 13.66 -5.00 4.18
C TRP A 269 14.83 -5.61 3.43
N ILE A 270 15.34 -4.80 2.49
CA ILE A 270 16.62 -4.96 1.82
C ILE A 270 17.45 -3.70 2.05
N LYS A 271 18.77 -3.83 2.03
CA LYS A 271 19.70 -2.69 2.18
C LYS A 271 21.00 -2.91 1.41
N ASP A 272 21.63 -1.81 1.04
CA ASP A 272 23.02 -1.75 0.60
C ASP A 272 23.84 -0.91 1.62
N SER A 273 25.04 -0.47 1.28
CA SER A 273 25.89 0.35 2.16
C SER A 273 25.32 1.74 2.46
N ASN A 274 24.41 2.24 1.62
CA ASN A 274 23.92 3.63 1.65
C ASN A 274 22.42 3.75 1.92
N ARG A 275 21.63 2.71 1.57
CA ARG A 275 20.17 2.78 1.47
C ARG A 275 19.53 1.54 2.07
N GLN A 276 18.34 1.72 2.63
CA GLN A 276 17.48 0.65 3.10
C GLN A 276 16.04 0.94 2.64
N LEU A 277 15.40 -0.06 2.03
CA LEU A 277 13.97 -0.04 1.72
C LEU A 277 13.26 -1.01 2.67
N THR A 278 12.40 -0.48 3.52
CA THR A 278 11.62 -1.26 4.49
C THR A 278 10.14 -1.20 4.13
N VAL A 279 9.51 -2.36 4.05
CA VAL A 279 8.06 -2.52 3.94
C VAL A 279 7.54 -2.96 5.31
N LEU A 280 6.58 -2.21 5.85
CA LEU A 280 5.87 -2.57 7.06
C LEU A 280 4.50 -3.12 6.69
N THR A 281 4.10 -4.23 7.30
CA THR A 281 2.81 -4.88 7.05
C THR A 281 1.86 -4.62 8.22
N GLY A 282 0.61 -4.27 7.90
CA GLY A 282 -0.43 -4.00 8.89
C GLY A 282 -1.25 -5.23 9.29
N LYS A 283 -1.02 -6.38 8.65
CA LYS A 283 -1.70 -7.66 8.92
C LYS A 283 -0.77 -8.83 8.60
N ASN A 284 -0.90 -9.87 9.41
CA ASN A 284 -0.63 -11.25 9.04
C ASN A 284 -1.93 -12.03 9.03
#